data_AF-A0A084B4X9-F1
#
_entry.id   AF-A0A084B4X9-F1
#
_cell.length_a   1.000
_cell.length_b   1.000
_cell.length_c   1.000
_cell.angle_alpha   90.00
_cell.angle_beta   90.00
_cell.angle_gamma   90.00
#
_symmetry.space_group_name_H-M   'P 1'
#
loop_
_entity.id
_entity.type
_entity.pdbx_description
1 polymer ?
#
loop_
_entity_poly.entity_id
_entity_poly.type
_entity_poly.pdbx_seq_one_letter_code
_entity_poly.pdbx_strand_id
1 'polypeptide(L)'
;MAQICLDVAIDHRIKRLFRSVPTYNVGKSDHVNVIASRGVHLGLDHHEVRVTKQLAGPATKGGIAIVLQQPRDNHPFSEGLDAVVEDCQTLSALSSMFKIASRGTLDMSTDITIIDLLSYLPNPVNGIDDAALSEAFQAATEMICKKEPHVVLCAGKIWLPRANKFDDRKGDAFKLESIGLGKKFGVSDKLSVTTRLRSGPHQWVSVNRVNGFHPSHAINHRSHVSLLRQLQLLIAAETCRRCRGDWEEQAWMDDLRERCQQLSSGSKNCEFIAEFSSVYSDTLKEIESQQDALVSRLKLGRESSGTRYKALLKSGLSRLLNDASLALVQMARFKSKSRARSMFEKNTKALEQASSDTANFLLGIHMWEEEQDGWEKLASLFGQLEGSLETCVHWKSAPVAHLADPEDKESYEYPELEFERASKVFLDAAVSVESLLEKLLSDKELTLQTLGQEEYLSSMMGRMNLAPPTVFVQPIPQVSEPYSYNTSRPTKRLGLSRLFGRR
;
A
#
# COMPACT_ATOMS: atom_id res chain seq x y z
N MET A 1 -12.91 12.12 -1.18
CA MET A 1 -11.88 11.27 -0.54
C MET A 1 -10.65 11.31 -1.43
N ALA A 2 -9.43 11.40 -0.88
CA ALA A 2 -8.22 11.48 -1.70
C ALA A 2 -8.13 10.30 -2.68
N GLN A 3 -7.79 10.58 -3.94
CA GLN A 3 -7.60 9.59 -5.01
C GLN A 3 -6.12 9.30 -5.27
N ILE A 4 -5.23 10.21 -4.84
CA ILE A 4 -3.78 10.12 -5.03
C ILE A 4 -3.10 10.21 -3.67
N CYS A 5 -2.09 9.37 -3.44
CA CYS A 5 -1.14 9.49 -2.33
C CYS A 5 0.21 8.93 -2.77
N LEU A 6 1.31 9.53 -2.32
CA LEU A 6 2.66 9.13 -2.75
C LEU A 6 2.77 9.09 -4.28
N ASP A 7 2.27 10.11 -4.97
CA ASP A 7 2.28 10.24 -6.44
C ASP A 7 1.71 9.03 -7.21
N VAL A 8 0.83 8.24 -6.58
CA VAL A 8 0.13 7.13 -7.23
C VAL A 8 -1.37 7.22 -6.97
N ALA A 9 -2.15 6.83 -7.98
CA ALA A 9 -3.57 6.56 -7.82
C ALA A 9 -3.73 5.43 -6.80
N ILE A 10 -4.53 5.66 -5.76
CA ILE A 10 -4.69 4.70 -4.65
C ILE A 10 -5.53 3.52 -5.14
N ASP A 11 -5.04 2.29 -4.96
CA ASP A 11 -5.80 1.07 -5.25
C ASP A 11 -7.17 1.13 -4.54
N HIS A 12 -8.25 1.02 -5.30
CA HIS A 12 -9.62 1.15 -4.79
C HIS A 12 -9.92 0.17 -3.64
N ARG A 13 -9.29 -1.01 -3.60
CA ARG A 13 -9.46 -1.98 -2.51
C ARG A 13 -8.78 -1.51 -1.23
N ILE A 14 -7.61 -0.88 -1.33
CA ILE A 14 -6.92 -0.25 -0.19
C ILE A 14 -7.72 0.95 0.31
N LYS A 15 -8.22 1.79 -0.61
CA LYS A 15 -9.04 2.97 -0.29
C LYS A 15 -10.26 2.64 0.58
N ARG A 16 -10.91 1.49 0.33
CA ARG A 16 -12.05 1.00 1.15
C ARG A 16 -11.68 0.65 2.60
N LEU A 17 -10.39 0.44 2.89
CA LEU A 17 -9.90 0.16 4.25
C LEU A 17 -9.74 1.44 5.08
N PHE A 18 -9.64 2.61 4.44
CA PHE A 18 -9.40 3.88 5.12
C PHE A 18 -10.60 4.31 5.95
N ARG A 19 -10.34 4.63 7.22
CA ARG A 19 -11.34 5.03 8.21
C ARG A 19 -10.68 5.87 9.29
N SER A 20 -11.46 6.76 9.91
CA SER A 20 -11.05 7.55 11.07
C SER A 20 -10.46 6.68 12.18
N VAL A 21 -9.41 7.17 12.82
CA VAL A 21 -8.79 6.57 14.01
C VAL A 21 -9.13 7.46 15.20
N PRO A 22 -9.71 6.92 16.27
CA PRO A 22 -10.01 7.70 17.46
C PRO A 22 -8.71 8.11 18.15
N THR A 23 -8.70 9.29 18.76
CA THR A 23 -7.58 9.76 19.57
C THR A 23 -7.55 8.99 20.88
N TYR A 24 -6.42 8.34 21.16
CA TYR A 24 -6.24 7.57 22.40
C TYR A 24 -5.43 8.40 23.39
N ASN A 25 -6.07 8.90 24.44
CA ASN A 25 -5.38 9.51 25.58
C ASN A 25 -5.58 8.62 26.81
N VAL A 26 -4.75 7.58 26.93
CA VAL A 26 -4.84 6.56 27.98
C VAL A 26 -4.09 6.97 29.25
N GLY A 27 -3.56 8.21 29.30
CA GLY A 27 -2.79 8.75 30.43
C GLY A 27 -1.46 9.35 30.00
N LYS A 28 -0.73 9.98 30.94
CA LYS A 28 0.58 10.59 30.68
C LYS A 28 1.66 9.53 30.47
N SER A 29 2.62 9.82 29.61
CA SER A 29 3.81 8.98 29.38
C SER A 29 5.08 9.82 29.37
N ASP A 30 6.16 9.24 29.90
CA ASP A 30 7.46 9.89 30.09
C ASP A 30 8.47 9.60 28.97
N HIS A 31 8.09 8.85 27.92
CA HIS A 31 8.97 8.47 26.81
C HIS A 31 9.60 9.68 26.08
N VAL A 32 8.88 10.80 25.98
CA VAL A 32 9.41 12.05 25.37
C VAL A 32 10.55 12.67 26.19
N ASN A 33 10.59 12.43 27.51
CA ASN A 33 11.67 12.94 28.35
C ASN A 33 12.89 12.00 28.27
N VAL A 34 12.69 10.69 28.09
CA VAL A 34 13.79 9.75 27.85
C VAL A 34 14.62 10.16 26.64
N ILE A 35 13.96 10.45 25.51
CA ILE A 35 14.68 10.87 24.30
C ILE A 35 15.33 12.23 24.48
N ALA A 36 14.63 13.20 25.10
CA ALA A 36 15.20 14.52 25.32
C ALA A 36 16.43 14.49 26.23
N SER A 37 16.37 13.74 27.34
CA SER A 37 17.48 13.55 28.26
C SER A 37 18.66 12.85 27.60
N ARG A 38 18.41 11.87 26.73
CA ARG A 38 19.46 11.23 25.93
C ARG A 38 20.16 12.23 25.02
N GLY A 39 19.40 13.04 24.27
CA GLY A 39 19.97 14.03 23.36
C GLY A 39 20.84 15.07 24.08
N VAL A 40 20.39 15.53 25.26
CA VAL A 40 21.18 16.44 26.12
C VAL A 40 22.44 15.75 26.64
N HIS A 41 22.35 14.48 27.06
CA HIS A 41 23.51 13.72 27.55
C HIS A 41 24.57 13.52 26.47
N LEU A 42 24.14 13.35 25.22
CA LEU A 42 25.02 13.25 24.05
C LEU A 42 25.60 14.62 23.60
N GLY A 43 25.23 15.72 24.25
CA GLY A 43 25.73 17.06 23.92
C GLY A 43 25.23 17.60 22.57
N LEU A 44 24.08 17.14 22.10
CA LEU A 44 23.52 17.54 20.81
C LEU A 44 22.96 18.95 20.82
N ASP A 45 22.80 19.53 19.62
CA ASP A 45 22.19 20.83 19.48
C ASP A 45 20.75 20.83 20.00
N HIS A 46 20.37 21.92 20.66
CA HIS A 46 19.08 22.05 21.30
C HIS A 46 17.90 21.98 20.30
N HIS A 47 18.08 22.40 19.04
CA HIS A 47 17.04 22.29 18.02
C HIS A 47 16.82 20.84 17.61
N GLU A 48 17.90 20.06 17.46
CA GLU A 48 17.82 18.62 17.20
C GLU A 48 17.09 17.91 18.34
N VAL A 49 17.46 18.17 19.59
CA VAL A 49 16.78 17.60 20.76
C VAL A 49 15.29 17.96 20.76
N ARG A 50 14.95 19.21 20.47
CA ARG A 50 13.56 19.70 20.42
C ARG A 50 12.74 19.01 19.33
N VAL A 51 13.24 18.95 18.10
CA VAL A 51 12.50 18.35 16.97
C VAL A 51 12.34 16.85 17.18
N THR A 52 13.39 16.15 17.61
CA THR A 52 13.30 14.72 17.91
C THR A 52 12.32 14.44 19.06
N LYS A 53 12.26 15.32 20.07
CA LYS A 53 11.25 15.25 21.13
C LYS A 53 9.83 15.44 20.59
N GLN A 54 9.63 16.35 19.63
CA GLN A 54 8.34 16.58 18.99
C GLN A 54 7.90 15.37 18.15
N LEU A 55 8.80 14.79 17.36
CA LEU A 55 8.55 13.54 16.61
C LEU A 55 8.21 12.37 17.53
N ALA A 56 8.83 12.30 18.71
CA ALA A 56 8.52 11.29 19.71
C ALA A 56 7.20 11.54 20.46
N GLY A 57 6.54 12.68 20.27
CA GLY A 57 5.25 13.00 20.88
C GLY A 57 4.10 12.15 20.32
N PRO A 58 2.87 12.28 20.86
CA PRO A 58 2.51 13.04 22.06
C PRO A 58 2.93 12.33 23.36
N ALA A 59 3.09 13.10 24.45
CA ALA A 59 3.49 12.63 25.78
C ALA A 59 2.38 11.85 26.55
N THR A 60 1.67 10.97 25.85
CA THR A 60 0.57 10.14 26.36
C THR A 60 0.84 8.67 26.10
N LYS A 61 0.14 7.77 26.80
CA LYS A 61 0.17 6.33 26.52
C LYS A 61 -0.80 5.93 25.40
N GLY A 62 -0.53 4.80 24.76
CA GLY A 62 -1.38 4.25 23.69
C GLY A 62 -1.12 4.89 22.32
N GLY A 63 -2.04 4.66 21.39
CA GLY A 63 -1.96 5.18 20.02
C GLY A 63 -1.02 4.36 19.13
N ILE A 64 -0.50 5.01 18.08
CA ILE A 64 0.40 4.42 17.10
C ILE A 64 1.83 4.90 17.38
N ALA A 65 2.77 3.95 17.42
CA ALA A 65 4.20 4.26 17.36
C ALA A 65 4.79 3.69 16.06
N ILE A 66 5.68 4.43 15.41
CA ILE A 66 6.42 4.03 14.22
C ILE A 66 7.89 3.95 14.60
N VAL A 67 8.49 2.78 14.36
CA VAL A 67 9.91 2.55 14.60
C VAL A 67 10.66 2.55 13.28
N LEU A 68 11.60 3.49 13.13
CA LEU A 68 12.47 3.71 11.97
C LEU A 68 13.92 3.30 12.28
N GLN A 69 14.82 3.43 11.30
CA GLN A 69 16.22 2.99 11.43
C GLN A 69 17.04 3.95 12.29
N GLN A 70 17.32 5.13 11.75
CA GLN A 70 18.21 6.13 12.29
C GLN A 70 17.90 7.48 11.59
N PRO A 71 18.19 8.62 12.25
CA PRO A 71 17.99 9.93 11.65
C PRO A 71 18.96 10.18 10.48
N ARG A 72 18.61 11.10 9.58
CA ARG A 72 19.52 11.64 8.57
C ARG A 72 20.50 12.63 9.23
N ASP A 73 21.72 12.73 8.73
CA ASP A 73 22.81 13.56 9.28
C ASP A 73 22.64 15.08 9.07
N ASN A 74 21.80 15.49 8.13
CA ASN A 74 21.67 16.88 7.69
C ASN A 74 20.22 17.39 7.69
N HIS A 75 19.44 17.04 8.70
CA HIS A 75 18.10 17.63 8.88
C HIS A 75 18.16 19.13 9.24
N PRO A 76 17.23 19.97 8.73
CA PRO A 76 17.17 21.39 9.04
C PRO A 76 16.53 21.65 10.43
N PHE A 77 17.11 21.11 11.51
CA PHE A 77 16.50 21.14 12.83
C PHE A 77 16.22 22.55 13.37
N SER A 78 17.08 23.52 13.03
CA SER A 78 16.92 24.93 13.41
C SER A 78 15.63 25.57 12.87
N GLU A 79 15.14 25.08 11.74
CA GLU A 79 13.92 25.55 11.09
C GLU A 79 12.64 24.91 11.67
N GLY A 80 12.79 23.91 12.54
CA GLY A 80 11.68 23.27 13.26
C GLY A 80 11.14 22.00 12.61
N LEU A 81 10.09 21.45 13.21
CA LEU A 81 9.53 20.15 12.82
C LEU A 81 9.03 20.14 11.38
N ASP A 82 8.26 21.16 10.97
CA ASP A 82 7.64 21.19 9.64
C ASP A 82 8.70 21.17 8.53
N ALA A 83 9.76 21.98 8.67
CA ALA A 83 10.89 21.97 7.74
C ALA A 83 11.59 20.60 7.68
N VAL A 84 11.77 19.94 8.82
CA VAL A 84 12.36 18.58 8.87
C VAL A 84 11.46 17.54 8.18
N VAL A 85 10.14 17.65 8.33
CA VAL A 85 9.17 16.75 7.69
C VAL A 85 9.13 16.98 6.18
N GLU A 86 9.10 18.24 5.73
CA GLU A 86 9.05 18.61 4.32
C GLU A 86 10.32 18.23 3.56
N ASP A 87 11.49 18.43 4.17
CA ASP A 87 12.78 18.10 3.57
C ASP A 87 13.08 16.58 3.59
N CYS A 88 12.47 15.84 4.52
CA CYS A 88 12.65 14.38 4.61
C CYS A 88 11.57 13.61 3.86
N GLN A 89 11.92 13.07 2.68
CA GLN A 89 11.01 12.24 1.86
C GLN A 89 10.40 11.04 2.63
N THR A 90 11.10 10.51 3.65
CA THR A 90 10.56 9.45 4.52
C THR A 90 9.47 9.96 5.45
N LEU A 91 9.71 11.08 6.15
CA LEU A 91 8.74 11.66 7.08
C LEU A 91 7.54 12.26 6.34
N SER A 92 7.77 12.95 5.22
CA SER A 92 6.70 13.44 4.34
C SER A 92 5.80 12.32 3.82
N ALA A 93 6.38 11.18 3.42
CA ALA A 93 5.61 10.00 3.04
C ALA A 93 4.77 9.47 4.21
N LEU A 94 5.35 9.30 5.40
CA LEU A 94 4.61 8.86 6.60
C LEU A 94 3.44 9.79 6.91
N SER A 95 3.68 11.10 6.94
CA SER A 95 2.65 12.12 7.16
C SER A 95 1.50 11.98 6.15
N SER A 96 1.82 11.89 4.86
CA SER A 96 0.82 11.75 3.79
C SER A 96 0.00 10.47 3.91
N MET A 97 0.66 9.34 4.14
CA MET A 97 0.00 8.03 4.22
C MET A 97 -0.94 7.93 5.41
N PHE A 98 -0.50 8.33 6.59
CA PHE A 98 -1.33 8.22 7.80
C PHE A 98 -2.47 9.24 7.80
N LYS A 99 -2.24 10.45 7.27
CA LYS A 99 -3.31 11.42 7.05
C LYS A 99 -4.39 10.85 6.14
N ILE A 100 -4.03 10.21 5.03
CA ILE A 100 -5.02 9.63 4.11
C ILE A 100 -5.67 8.36 4.69
N ALA A 101 -4.90 7.44 5.24
CA ALA A 101 -5.40 6.17 5.79
C ALA A 101 -6.38 6.38 6.96
N SER A 102 -6.16 7.43 7.74
CA SER A 102 -7.03 7.85 8.85
C SER A 102 -8.16 8.80 8.44
N ARG A 103 -8.34 9.11 7.15
CA ARG A 103 -9.29 10.14 6.68
C ARG A 103 -9.09 11.52 7.35
N GLY A 104 -7.84 11.86 7.64
CA GLY A 104 -7.42 13.14 8.18
C GLY A 104 -7.50 13.25 9.70
N THR A 105 -7.81 12.17 10.43
CA THR A 105 -7.91 12.22 11.89
C THR A 105 -6.60 11.97 12.61
N LEU A 106 -5.55 11.55 11.90
CA LEU A 106 -4.20 11.46 12.45
C LEU A 106 -3.31 12.50 11.78
N ASP A 107 -2.64 13.29 12.63
CA ASP A 107 -1.53 14.15 12.27
C ASP A 107 -0.24 13.57 12.85
N MET A 108 0.79 13.48 12.01
CA MET A 108 2.09 12.96 12.43
C MET A 108 2.74 13.80 13.53
N SER A 109 2.48 15.10 13.58
CA SER A 109 3.06 16.03 14.55
C SER A 109 2.43 15.95 15.95
N THR A 110 1.23 15.38 16.07
CA THR A 110 0.46 15.41 17.33
C THR A 110 -0.12 14.06 17.77
N ASP A 111 -0.34 13.11 16.85
CA ASP A 111 -1.05 11.86 17.15
C ASP A 111 -0.16 10.60 17.04
N ILE A 112 0.94 10.68 16.30
CA ILE A 112 1.80 9.53 15.97
C ILE A 112 3.20 9.73 16.55
N THR A 113 3.66 8.73 17.28
CA THR A 113 5.01 8.71 17.84
C THR A 113 5.99 8.11 16.85
N ILE A 114 7.05 8.83 16.51
CA ILE A 114 8.14 8.36 15.65
C ILE A 114 9.40 8.18 16.50
N ILE A 115 10.00 7.00 16.42
CA ILE A 115 11.21 6.62 17.17
C ILE A 115 12.19 5.95 16.22
N ASP A 116 13.45 6.36 16.25
CA ASP A 116 14.53 5.65 15.56
C ASP A 116 15.17 4.60 16.46
N LEU A 117 15.47 3.43 15.91
CA LEU A 117 16.23 2.39 16.61
C LEU A 117 17.60 2.90 17.08
N LEU A 118 18.26 3.72 16.26
CA LEU A 118 19.52 4.41 16.58
C LEU A 118 19.29 5.92 16.72
N SER A 119 18.41 6.31 17.64
CA SER A 119 18.09 7.72 17.89
C SER A 119 19.35 8.56 18.15
N TYR A 120 19.45 9.70 17.45
CA TYR A 120 20.59 10.63 17.43
C TYR A 120 21.92 10.11 16.85
N LEU A 121 21.91 8.94 16.21
CA LEU A 121 23.12 8.36 15.61
C LEU A 121 22.94 8.28 14.09
N PRO A 122 23.25 9.37 13.35
CA PRO A 122 23.05 9.39 11.90
C PRO A 122 24.15 8.64 11.13
N ASN A 123 25.27 8.35 11.78
CA ASN A 123 26.42 7.69 11.17
C ASN A 123 26.12 6.24 10.78
N PRO A 124 26.81 5.69 9.76
CA PRO A 124 26.74 4.27 9.46
C PRO A 124 27.17 3.43 10.66
N VAL A 125 26.45 2.31 10.89
CA VAL A 125 26.67 1.39 12.02
C VAL A 125 28.14 1.00 12.23
N ASN A 126 28.89 0.82 11.14
CA ASN A 126 30.31 0.42 11.18
C ASN A 126 31.21 1.43 11.92
N GLY A 127 30.78 2.69 12.01
CA GLY A 127 31.52 3.76 12.67
C GLY A 127 31.03 4.10 14.08
N ILE A 128 30.07 3.33 14.62
CA ILE A 128 29.50 3.55 15.96
C ILE A 128 30.07 2.49 16.90
N ASP A 129 30.50 2.89 18.10
CA ASP A 129 30.96 1.95 19.11
C ASP A 129 29.82 1.09 19.69
N ASP A 130 30.17 -0.10 20.18
CA ASP A 130 29.20 -1.10 20.64
C ASP A 130 28.38 -0.63 21.86
N ALA A 131 28.95 0.22 22.71
CA ALA A 131 28.26 0.75 23.88
C ALA A 131 27.19 1.75 23.44
N ALA A 132 27.53 2.70 22.56
CA ALA A 132 26.58 3.65 21.99
C ALA A 132 25.44 2.95 21.22
N LEU A 133 25.75 1.88 20.47
CA LEU A 133 24.73 1.05 19.82
C LEU A 133 23.79 0.41 20.84
N SER A 134 24.35 -0.23 21.87
CA SER A 134 23.57 -0.92 22.90
C SER A 134 22.66 0.04 23.67
N GLU A 135 23.18 1.22 24.02
CA GLU A 135 22.41 2.27 24.68
C GLU A 135 21.29 2.82 23.79
N ALA A 136 21.52 2.97 22.48
CA ALA A 136 20.50 3.47 21.56
C ALA A 136 19.34 2.46 21.43
N PHE A 137 19.65 1.17 21.27
CA PHE A 137 18.64 0.11 21.23
C PHE A 137 17.87 -0.01 22.56
N GLN A 138 18.57 0.14 23.69
CA GLN A 138 17.94 0.17 25.00
C GLN A 138 16.99 1.37 25.14
N ALA A 139 17.40 2.57 24.72
CA ALA A 139 16.57 3.76 24.76
C ALA A 139 15.32 3.62 23.89
N ALA A 140 15.45 3.11 22.66
CA ALA A 140 14.30 2.86 21.78
C ALA A 140 13.31 1.87 22.42
N THR A 141 13.81 0.81 23.05
CA THR A 141 12.97 -0.17 23.77
C THR A 141 12.29 0.46 24.98
N GLU A 142 13.02 1.23 25.79
CA GLU A 142 12.47 1.93 26.96
C GLU A 142 11.37 2.91 26.56
N MET A 143 11.57 3.67 25.48
CA MET A 143 10.56 4.60 24.97
C MET A 143 9.26 3.88 24.58
N ILE A 144 9.34 2.76 23.86
CA ILE A 144 8.16 1.96 23.51
C ILE A 144 7.50 1.38 24.76
N CYS A 145 8.28 0.87 25.71
CA CYS A 145 7.77 0.36 26.99
C CYS A 145 7.03 1.46 27.78
N LYS A 146 7.55 2.69 27.84
CA LYS A 146 6.88 3.82 28.51
C LYS A 146 5.67 4.32 27.74
N LYS A 147 5.71 4.31 26.40
CA LYS A 147 4.62 4.74 25.52
C LYS A 147 3.45 3.75 25.57
N GLU A 148 3.71 2.45 25.74
CA GLU A 148 2.68 1.41 25.73
C GLU A 148 1.71 1.57 24.53
N PRO A 149 2.22 1.64 23.28
CA PRO A 149 1.37 1.91 22.12
C PRO A 149 0.41 0.74 21.87
N HIS A 150 -0.79 1.06 21.34
CA HIS A 150 -1.75 0.03 20.91
C HIS A 150 -1.19 -0.80 19.75
N VAL A 151 -0.41 -0.16 18.88
CA VAL A 151 0.26 -0.79 17.76
C VAL A 151 1.60 -0.11 17.46
N VAL A 152 2.60 -0.92 17.12
CA VAL A 152 3.89 -0.49 16.60
C VAL A 152 4.01 -0.85 15.13
N LEU A 153 4.27 0.13 14.28
CA LEU A 153 4.71 -0.10 12.91
C LEU A 153 6.24 -0.29 12.89
N CYS A 154 6.68 -1.51 12.60
CA CYS A 154 8.09 -1.88 12.49
C CYS A 154 8.59 -1.60 11.06
N ALA A 155 9.07 -0.39 10.80
CA ALA A 155 9.55 0.02 9.47
C ALA A 155 11.09 0.10 9.37
N GLY A 156 11.79 0.17 10.50
CA GLY A 156 13.24 0.19 10.56
C GLY A 156 13.89 -1.18 10.72
N LYS A 157 15.09 -1.35 10.16
CA LYS A 157 15.95 -2.53 10.38
C LYS A 157 17.42 -2.14 10.37
N ILE A 158 18.16 -2.52 11.41
CA ILE A 158 19.60 -2.26 11.50
C ILE A 158 20.35 -3.57 11.28
N TRP A 159 21.27 -3.60 10.31
CA TRP A 159 22.16 -4.74 10.12
C TRP A 159 23.48 -4.46 10.85
N LEU A 160 23.77 -5.24 11.88
CA LEU A 160 25.00 -5.10 12.64
C LEU A 160 26.12 -5.92 11.99
N PRO A 161 27.35 -5.38 11.86
CA PRO A 161 28.50 -6.12 11.37
C PRO A 161 28.81 -7.30 12.28
N ARG A 162 29.14 -8.44 11.69
CA ARG A 162 29.57 -9.66 12.40
C ARG A 162 28.53 -10.24 13.37
N ALA A 163 27.25 -9.88 13.22
CA ALA A 163 26.20 -10.41 14.05
C ALA A 163 25.96 -11.90 13.80
N ASN A 164 26.12 -12.71 14.85
CA ASN A 164 25.47 -14.02 14.91
C ASN A 164 23.95 -13.81 15.02
N LYS A 165 23.14 -14.87 14.86
CA LYS A 165 21.66 -14.80 14.81
C LYS A 165 21.00 -14.10 16.02
N PHE A 166 21.73 -13.88 17.11
CA PHE A 166 21.31 -13.11 18.29
C PHE A 166 22.46 -12.20 18.69
N ASP A 167 22.27 -10.89 18.50
CA ASP A 167 23.26 -9.89 18.88
C ASP A 167 22.81 -9.25 20.19
N ASP A 168 23.56 -9.51 21.26
CA ASP A 168 23.22 -9.05 22.61
C ASP A 168 23.12 -7.52 22.70
N ARG A 169 23.80 -6.79 21.80
CA ARG A 169 23.73 -5.32 21.70
C ARG A 169 22.31 -4.84 21.44
N LYS A 170 21.49 -5.59 20.69
CA LYS A 170 20.10 -5.19 20.38
C LYS A 170 19.14 -5.39 21.54
N GLY A 171 19.44 -6.29 22.48
CA GLY A 171 18.51 -6.66 23.55
C GLY A 171 17.12 -7.03 23.00
N ASP A 172 16.07 -6.33 23.44
CA ASP A 172 14.70 -6.53 22.94
C ASP A 172 14.37 -5.72 21.67
N ALA A 173 15.23 -4.79 21.24
CA ALA A 173 14.97 -3.90 20.11
C ALA A 173 14.83 -4.64 18.78
N PHE A 174 15.43 -5.84 18.62
CA PHE A 174 15.22 -6.66 17.41
C PHE A 174 13.75 -7.02 17.18
N LYS A 175 12.92 -7.05 18.25
CA LYS A 175 11.48 -7.30 18.16
C LYS A 175 10.72 -6.12 17.54
N LEU A 176 11.34 -4.95 17.46
CA LEU A 176 10.79 -3.73 16.87
C LEU A 176 11.22 -3.53 15.41
N GLU A 177 12.09 -4.40 14.89
CA GLU A 177 12.58 -4.30 13.53
C GLU A 177 11.59 -4.86 12.49
N SER A 178 11.65 -4.27 11.29
CA SER A 178 11.08 -4.85 10.09
C SER A 178 11.68 -6.23 9.83
N ILE A 179 10.80 -7.20 9.53
CA ILE A 179 11.21 -8.55 9.13
C ILE A 179 11.44 -8.68 7.62
N GLY A 180 11.19 -7.60 6.86
CA GLY A 180 11.44 -7.49 5.43
C GLY A 180 10.21 -7.08 4.63
N LEU A 181 10.44 -6.66 3.38
CA LEU A 181 9.42 -6.24 2.44
C LEU A 181 8.34 -7.31 2.24
N GLY A 182 7.06 -6.93 2.30
CA GLY A 182 5.91 -7.80 2.07
C GLY A 182 5.71 -8.94 3.09
N LYS A 183 6.57 -9.10 4.09
CA LYS A 183 6.37 -10.08 5.15
C LYS A 183 5.33 -9.59 6.17
N LYS A 184 4.83 -10.50 7.00
CA LYS A 184 3.83 -10.20 8.03
C LYS A 184 4.12 -10.97 9.32
N PHE A 185 3.79 -10.34 10.45
CA PHE A 185 3.75 -11.02 11.73
C PHE A 185 2.50 -11.93 11.82
N GLY A 186 2.56 -12.98 12.63
CA GLY A 186 1.50 -13.96 12.83
C GLY A 186 1.58 -15.19 11.93
N VAL A 187 2.59 -15.29 11.06
CA VAL A 187 2.79 -16.48 10.18
C VAL A 187 3.41 -17.66 10.93
N SER A 188 4.12 -17.40 12.02
CA SER A 188 4.69 -18.44 12.90
C SER A 188 4.79 -17.94 14.33
N ASP A 189 4.91 -18.86 15.29
CA ASP A 189 5.07 -18.53 16.72
C ASP A 189 6.29 -17.64 16.98
N LYS A 190 7.37 -17.82 16.19
CA LYS A 190 8.59 -17.01 16.28
C LYS A 190 8.39 -15.55 15.86
N LEU A 191 7.37 -15.28 15.05
CA LEU A 191 7.05 -13.96 14.49
C LEU A 191 5.65 -13.53 14.91
N SER A 192 5.30 -13.69 16.19
CA SER A 192 3.97 -13.36 16.72
C SER A 192 3.54 -11.90 16.45
N VAL A 193 2.24 -11.66 16.25
CA VAL A 193 1.72 -10.28 16.12
C VAL A 193 1.99 -9.47 17.38
N THR A 194 1.76 -10.06 18.55
CA THR A 194 2.02 -9.44 19.84
C THR A 194 3.38 -9.88 20.37
N THR A 195 4.21 -8.93 20.77
CA THR A 195 5.51 -9.21 21.42
C THR A 195 5.53 -8.68 22.84
N ARG A 196 6.39 -9.25 23.68
CA ARG A 196 6.67 -8.78 25.04
C ARG A 196 8.04 -8.13 25.09
N LEU A 197 8.06 -6.89 25.57
CA LEU A 197 9.25 -6.09 25.78
C LEU A 197 9.52 -5.93 27.27
N ARG A 198 10.78 -6.03 27.67
CA ARG A 198 11.20 -5.84 29.05
C ARG A 198 11.24 -4.34 29.38
N SER A 199 10.49 -3.93 30.40
CA SER A 199 10.43 -2.55 30.91
C SER A 199 11.21 -2.38 32.24
N GLY A 200 11.88 -3.43 32.71
CA GLY A 200 12.62 -3.49 33.97
C GLY A 200 12.92 -4.95 34.36
N PRO A 201 13.54 -5.20 35.53
CA PRO A 201 13.96 -6.55 35.94
C PRO A 201 12.85 -7.60 35.93
N HIS A 202 11.59 -7.20 36.17
CA HIS A 202 10.44 -8.11 36.23
C HIS A 202 9.15 -7.56 35.58
N GLN A 203 9.24 -6.50 34.77
CA GLN A 203 8.08 -5.87 34.14
C GLN A 203 8.11 -6.09 32.63
N TRP A 204 6.97 -6.49 32.08
CA TRP A 204 6.79 -6.71 30.65
C TRP A 204 5.67 -5.83 30.11
N VAL A 205 5.89 -5.26 28.93
CA VAL A 205 4.88 -4.54 28.16
C VAL A 205 4.58 -5.34 26.91
N SER A 206 3.30 -5.60 26.66
CA SER A 206 2.84 -6.26 25.45
C SER A 206 2.44 -5.23 24.40
N VAL A 207 2.98 -5.37 23.19
CA VAL A 207 2.67 -4.48 22.06
C VAL A 207 2.30 -5.28 20.82
N ASN A 208 1.28 -4.81 20.10
CA ASN A 208 0.93 -5.37 18.79
C ASN A 208 1.83 -4.78 17.72
N ARG A 209 2.22 -5.58 16.74
CA ARG A 209 3.14 -5.18 15.68
C ARG A 209 2.50 -5.27 14.32
N VAL A 210 2.82 -4.31 13.46
CA VAL A 210 2.64 -4.36 12.02
C VAL A 210 4.01 -4.36 11.38
N ASN A 211 4.25 -5.31 10.48
CA ASN A 211 5.49 -5.29 9.72
C ASN A 211 5.37 -4.28 8.59
N GLY A 212 6.30 -3.34 8.55
CA GLY A 212 6.48 -2.44 7.42
C GLY A 212 7.84 -2.62 6.79
N PHE A 213 8.21 -1.63 5.97
CA PHE A 213 9.57 -1.44 5.48
C PHE A 213 9.84 0.05 5.38
N HIS A 214 11.11 0.43 5.33
CA HIS A 214 11.49 1.84 5.37
C HIS A 214 10.93 2.59 4.13
N PRO A 215 10.14 3.68 4.30
CA PRO A 215 9.50 4.39 3.18
C PRO A 215 10.47 4.84 2.07
N SER A 216 11.69 5.25 2.44
CA SER A 216 12.78 5.55 1.48
C SER A 216 12.98 4.47 0.41
N HIS A 217 12.74 3.19 0.72
CA HIS A 217 12.87 2.12 -0.27
C HIS A 217 11.92 2.31 -1.46
N ALA A 218 10.66 2.69 -1.20
CA ALA A 218 9.66 2.93 -2.25
C ALA A 218 9.80 4.32 -2.90
N ILE A 219 10.25 5.33 -2.13
CA ILE A 219 10.25 6.73 -2.58
C ILE A 219 11.57 7.13 -3.25
N ASN A 220 12.70 6.58 -2.78
CA ASN A 220 14.04 7.00 -3.21
C ASN A 220 14.78 5.93 -4.02
N HIS A 221 14.72 4.66 -3.59
CA HIS A 221 15.50 3.58 -4.23
C HIS A 221 14.74 2.90 -5.38
N ARG A 222 13.43 2.70 -5.20
CA ARG A 222 12.51 2.09 -6.16
C ARG A 222 11.41 3.06 -6.57
N SER A 223 11.81 4.29 -6.83
CA SER A 223 10.92 5.43 -7.02
C SER A 223 9.96 5.29 -8.20
N HIS A 224 10.28 4.42 -9.18
CA HIS A 224 9.45 4.10 -10.35
C HIS A 224 8.44 2.97 -10.13
N VAL A 225 8.46 2.28 -8.98
CA VAL A 225 7.64 1.09 -8.74
C VAL A 225 6.43 1.43 -7.87
N SER A 226 5.28 1.64 -8.50
CA SER A 226 4.03 2.00 -7.82
C SER A 226 3.56 0.95 -6.82
N LEU A 227 3.81 -0.34 -7.09
CA LEU A 227 3.39 -1.45 -6.24
C LEU A 227 3.92 -1.33 -4.80
N LEU A 228 5.15 -0.83 -4.62
CA LEU A 228 5.73 -0.62 -3.30
C LEU A 228 5.05 0.53 -2.55
N ARG A 229 4.62 1.57 -3.28
CA ARG A 229 3.84 2.67 -2.71
C ARG A 229 2.44 2.21 -2.32
N GLN A 230 1.81 1.34 -3.10
CA GLN A 230 0.54 0.68 -2.71
C GLN A 230 0.72 -0.17 -1.44
N LEU A 231 1.80 -0.94 -1.33
CA LEU A 231 2.05 -1.72 -0.11
C LEU A 231 2.24 -0.81 1.12
N GLN A 232 2.91 0.32 0.99
CA GLN A 232 3.02 1.31 2.07
C GLN A 232 1.65 1.85 2.52
N LEU A 233 0.74 2.13 1.58
CA LEU A 233 -0.64 2.52 1.89
C LEU A 233 -1.44 1.41 2.57
N LEU A 234 -1.27 0.16 2.14
CA LEU A 234 -1.87 -1.01 2.80
C LEU A 234 -1.35 -1.15 4.24
N ILE A 235 -0.05 -0.98 4.46
CA ILE A 235 0.58 -1.04 5.78
C ILE A 235 0.03 0.07 6.69
N ALA A 236 -0.09 1.30 6.20
CA ALA A 236 -0.69 2.39 6.97
C ALA A 236 -2.15 2.11 7.35
N ALA A 237 -2.93 1.55 6.40
CA ALA A 237 -4.29 1.10 6.69
C ALA A 237 -4.33 -0.03 7.72
N GLU A 238 -3.44 -1.02 7.61
CA GLU A 238 -3.29 -2.11 8.59
C GLU A 238 -2.97 -1.58 9.99
N THR A 239 -2.01 -0.66 10.10
CA THR A 239 -1.65 -0.01 11.37
C THR A 239 -2.85 0.73 11.97
N CYS A 240 -3.55 1.55 11.19
CA CYS A 240 -4.74 2.27 11.65
C CYS A 240 -5.85 1.30 12.12
N ARG A 241 -6.13 0.26 11.34
CA ARG A 241 -7.17 -0.74 11.63
C ARG A 241 -6.84 -1.61 12.85
N ARG A 242 -5.58 -2.03 13.01
CA ARG A 242 -5.12 -2.75 14.21
C ARG A 242 -5.16 -1.87 15.45
N CYS A 243 -4.86 -0.58 15.33
CA CYS A 243 -5.03 0.38 16.42
C CYS A 243 -6.49 0.46 16.90
N ARG A 244 -7.46 0.24 15.99
CA ARG A 244 -8.91 0.18 16.32
C ARG A 244 -9.41 -1.22 16.69
N GLY A 245 -8.59 -2.26 16.52
CA GLY A 245 -9.01 -3.64 16.71
C GLY A 245 -9.95 -4.18 15.62
N ASP A 246 -9.98 -3.56 14.44
CA ASP A 246 -10.88 -3.93 13.33
C ASP A 246 -10.16 -4.47 12.08
N TRP A 247 -8.89 -4.86 12.19
CA TRP A 247 -8.13 -5.40 11.05
C TRP A 247 -8.61 -6.80 10.66
N GLU A 248 -8.87 -6.97 9.37
CA GLU A 248 -9.22 -8.24 8.76
C GLU A 248 -8.41 -8.41 7.49
N GLU A 249 -7.65 -9.50 7.41
CA GLU A 249 -6.81 -9.83 6.25
C GLU A 249 -7.67 -10.42 5.13
N GLN A 250 -7.45 -9.97 3.90
CA GLN A 250 -8.10 -10.53 2.71
C GLN A 250 -7.06 -11.13 1.76
N ALA A 251 -7.44 -12.14 0.99
CA ALA A 251 -6.53 -12.87 0.11
C ALA A 251 -5.74 -11.98 -0.88
N TRP A 252 -6.36 -10.91 -1.39
CA TRP A 252 -5.68 -9.99 -2.33
C TRP A 252 -4.57 -9.17 -1.66
N MET A 253 -4.62 -8.98 -0.34
CA MET A 253 -3.58 -8.28 0.41
C MET A 253 -2.32 -9.14 0.49
N ASP A 254 -2.48 -10.46 0.63
CA ASP A 254 -1.36 -11.40 0.58
C ASP A 254 -0.75 -11.49 -0.82
N ASP A 255 -1.57 -11.49 -1.88
CA ASP A 255 -1.08 -11.37 -3.26
C ASP A 255 -0.25 -10.09 -3.50
N LEU A 256 -0.72 -8.93 -3.01
CA LEU A 256 0.04 -7.69 -3.10
C LEU A 256 1.40 -7.81 -2.39
N ARG A 257 1.40 -8.39 -1.19
CA ARG A 257 2.61 -8.63 -0.38
C ARG A 257 3.59 -9.59 -1.07
N GLU A 258 3.10 -10.65 -1.67
CA GLU A 258 3.91 -11.63 -2.39
C GLU A 258 4.56 -11.02 -3.65
N ARG A 259 3.79 -10.28 -4.46
CA ARG A 259 4.34 -9.56 -5.61
C ARG A 259 5.40 -8.55 -5.20
N CYS A 260 5.23 -7.86 -4.07
CA CYS A 260 6.27 -6.98 -3.53
C CYS A 260 7.52 -7.74 -3.07
N GLN A 261 7.37 -8.93 -2.49
CA GLN A 261 8.52 -9.77 -2.11
C GLN A 261 9.34 -10.17 -3.34
N GLN A 262 8.69 -10.53 -4.44
CA GLN A 262 9.37 -10.91 -5.69
C GLN A 262 10.21 -9.77 -6.28
N LEU A 263 9.82 -8.51 -6.06
CA LEU A 263 10.61 -7.35 -6.46
C LEU A 263 11.93 -7.22 -5.68
N SER A 264 11.98 -7.69 -4.43
CA SER A 264 13.20 -7.62 -3.60
C SER A 264 14.31 -8.57 -4.08
N SER A 265 13.96 -9.58 -4.89
CA SER A 265 14.89 -10.64 -5.33
C SER A 265 15.51 -10.43 -6.72
N GLY A 266 15.03 -9.47 -7.54
CA GLY A 266 15.34 -9.52 -8.99
C GLY A 266 15.63 -8.22 -9.74
N SER A 267 15.36 -7.03 -9.18
CA SER A 267 15.48 -5.79 -9.97
C SER A 267 16.74 -4.97 -9.62
N LYS A 268 17.29 -4.19 -10.55
CA LYS A 268 18.38 -3.21 -10.29
C LYS A 268 17.77 -1.87 -9.89
N ASN A 269 18.42 -1.13 -8.98
CA ASN A 269 17.99 0.25 -8.72
C ASN A 269 18.24 1.08 -9.98
N CYS A 270 17.28 1.95 -10.34
CA CYS A 270 17.48 2.91 -11.41
C CYS A 270 18.18 4.14 -10.82
N GLU A 271 19.39 4.40 -11.26
CA GLU A 271 20.24 5.52 -10.82
C GLU A 271 20.38 6.58 -11.92
N PHE A 272 20.05 6.25 -13.18
CA PHE A 272 20.25 7.12 -14.33
C PHE A 272 19.01 7.27 -15.22
N ILE A 273 18.91 8.41 -15.92
CA ILE A 273 17.79 8.70 -16.85
C ILE A 273 17.58 7.58 -17.87
N ALA A 274 18.65 7.02 -18.42
CA ALA A 274 18.56 5.94 -19.40
C ALA A 274 17.84 4.70 -18.88
N GLU A 275 18.00 4.37 -17.59
CA GLU A 275 17.32 3.22 -16.98
C GLU A 275 15.83 3.51 -16.78
N PHE A 276 15.48 4.74 -16.37
CA PHE A 276 14.08 5.16 -16.28
C PHE A 276 13.40 5.22 -17.64
N SER A 277 14.10 5.68 -18.68
CA SER A 277 13.62 5.68 -20.06
C SER A 277 13.33 4.26 -20.53
N SER A 278 14.26 3.30 -20.33
CA SER A 278 14.02 1.89 -20.67
C SER A 278 12.81 1.31 -19.96
N VAL A 279 12.69 1.54 -18.64
CA VAL A 279 11.53 1.08 -17.86
C VAL A 279 10.24 1.71 -18.37
N TYR A 280 10.27 2.99 -18.72
CA TYR A 280 9.11 3.69 -19.28
C TYR A 280 8.70 3.10 -20.63
N SER A 281 9.62 2.89 -21.56
CA SER A 281 9.37 2.28 -22.87
C SER A 281 8.76 0.88 -22.75
N ASP A 282 9.30 0.04 -21.86
CA ASP A 282 8.75 -1.30 -21.59
C ASP A 282 7.35 -1.22 -20.98
N THR A 283 7.10 -0.22 -20.13
CA THR A 283 5.79 0.01 -19.52
C THR A 283 4.75 0.44 -20.56
N LEU A 284 5.10 1.32 -21.51
CA LEU A 284 4.18 1.71 -22.59
C LEU A 284 3.76 0.51 -23.45
N LYS A 285 4.71 -0.33 -23.86
CA LYS A 285 4.43 -1.56 -24.63
C LYS A 285 3.51 -2.52 -23.87
N GLU A 286 3.70 -2.65 -22.56
CA GLU A 286 2.84 -3.47 -21.72
C GLU A 286 1.43 -2.86 -21.61
N ILE A 287 1.30 -1.52 -21.55
CA ILE A 287 -0.01 -0.85 -21.59
C ILE A 287 -0.75 -1.19 -22.88
N GLU A 288 -0.09 -1.06 -24.04
CA GLU A 288 -0.65 -1.40 -25.35
C GLU A 288 -1.09 -2.87 -25.39
N SER A 289 -0.22 -3.80 -24.96
CA SER A 289 -0.54 -5.22 -24.93
C SER A 289 -1.76 -5.55 -24.05
N GLN A 290 -1.86 -4.92 -22.87
CA GLN A 290 -2.99 -5.12 -21.97
C GLN A 290 -4.27 -4.47 -22.50
N GLN A 291 -4.15 -3.35 -23.21
CA GLN A 291 -5.25 -2.70 -23.91
C GLN A 291 -5.82 -3.63 -24.99
N ASP A 292 -5.00 -4.21 -25.86
CA ASP A 292 -5.42 -5.15 -26.90
C ASP A 292 -6.09 -6.41 -26.33
N ALA A 293 -5.53 -6.93 -25.23
CA ALA A 293 -6.07 -8.09 -24.52
C ALA A 293 -7.45 -7.79 -23.90
N LEU A 294 -7.68 -6.57 -23.42
CA LEU A 294 -8.98 -6.14 -22.92
C LEU A 294 -9.99 -6.07 -24.07
N VAL A 295 -9.66 -5.45 -25.20
CA VAL A 295 -10.56 -5.38 -26.39
C VAL A 295 -10.98 -6.75 -26.88
N SER A 296 -10.01 -7.65 -27.01
CA SER A 296 -10.25 -8.99 -27.54
C SER A 296 -11.27 -9.75 -26.70
N ARG A 297 -11.32 -9.48 -25.39
CA ARG A 297 -12.35 -10.03 -24.50
C ARG A 297 -13.71 -9.35 -24.66
N LEU A 298 -13.71 -8.05 -24.94
CA LEU A 298 -14.92 -7.24 -25.07
C LEU A 298 -15.74 -7.59 -26.32
N LYS A 299 -15.08 -7.97 -27.41
CA LYS A 299 -15.73 -8.43 -28.65
C LYS A 299 -16.57 -9.73 -28.44
N LEU A 300 -16.47 -10.41 -27.29
CA LEU A 300 -17.17 -11.67 -26.99
C LEU A 300 -18.54 -11.53 -26.30
N GLY A 301 -19.07 -10.31 -26.08
CA GLY A 301 -20.49 -10.07 -25.73
C GLY A 301 -20.78 -9.45 -24.33
N ARG A 302 -22.07 -9.41 -23.94
CA ARG A 302 -22.61 -8.72 -22.73
C ARG A 302 -22.06 -9.30 -21.41
N GLU A 303 -20.84 -8.93 -21.06
CA GLU A 303 -20.24 -9.31 -19.78
C GLU A 303 -20.90 -8.61 -18.59
N SER A 304 -21.10 -9.33 -17.48
CA SER A 304 -21.53 -8.77 -16.20
C SER A 304 -20.49 -7.79 -15.61
N SER A 305 -20.91 -6.87 -14.75
CA SER A 305 -19.98 -5.98 -14.03
C SER A 305 -18.91 -6.74 -13.24
N GLY A 306 -19.21 -7.94 -12.76
CA GLY A 306 -18.25 -8.80 -12.06
C GLY A 306 -17.17 -9.39 -12.96
N THR A 307 -17.52 -9.79 -14.19
CA THR A 307 -16.55 -10.27 -15.20
C THR A 307 -15.65 -9.12 -15.63
N ARG A 308 -16.27 -7.98 -15.92
CA ARG A 308 -15.63 -6.72 -16.29
C ARG A 308 -14.61 -6.25 -15.25
N TYR A 309 -15.02 -6.24 -13.98
CA TYR A 309 -14.16 -5.93 -12.86
C TYR A 309 -12.93 -6.84 -12.81
N LYS A 310 -13.11 -8.16 -12.92
CA LYS A 310 -12.02 -9.13 -12.88
C LYS A 310 -11.05 -8.95 -14.05
N ALA A 311 -11.57 -8.69 -15.26
CA ALA A 311 -10.76 -8.49 -16.45
C ALA A 311 -9.84 -7.27 -16.31
N LEU A 312 -10.41 -6.10 -15.93
CA LEU A 312 -9.66 -4.87 -15.73
C LEU A 312 -8.72 -4.93 -14.51
N LEU A 313 -9.12 -5.59 -13.43
CA LEU A 313 -8.24 -5.79 -12.28
C LEU A 313 -7.02 -6.66 -12.66
N LYS A 314 -7.25 -7.70 -13.46
CA LYS A 314 -6.21 -8.64 -13.90
C LYS A 314 -5.24 -8.02 -14.91
N SER A 315 -5.68 -7.07 -15.73
CA SER A 315 -4.78 -6.39 -16.68
C SER A 315 -3.71 -5.56 -15.97
N GLY A 316 -3.96 -5.12 -14.74
CA GLY A 316 -3.01 -4.29 -14.00
C GLY A 316 -2.79 -2.91 -14.62
N LEU A 317 -3.71 -2.44 -15.46
CA LEU A 317 -3.59 -1.18 -16.21
C LEU A 317 -3.30 0.02 -15.30
N SER A 318 -4.00 0.14 -14.17
CA SER A 318 -3.73 1.20 -13.18
C SER A 318 -2.29 1.18 -12.65
N ARG A 319 -1.73 -0.02 -12.39
CA ARG A 319 -0.33 -0.16 -11.96
C ARG A 319 0.61 0.35 -13.05
N LEU A 320 0.38 -0.05 -14.30
CA LEU A 320 1.23 0.34 -15.43
C LEU A 320 1.20 1.85 -15.68
N LEU A 321 0.01 2.47 -15.63
CA LEU A 321 -0.15 3.92 -15.75
C LEU A 321 0.56 4.67 -14.60
N ASN A 322 0.46 4.16 -13.37
CA ASN A 322 1.23 4.70 -12.24
C ASN A 322 2.75 4.54 -12.45
N ASP A 323 3.23 3.38 -12.90
CA ASP A 323 4.65 3.12 -13.15
C ASP A 323 5.19 4.06 -14.25
N ALA A 324 4.43 4.29 -15.33
CA ALA A 324 4.73 5.26 -16.39
C ALA A 324 4.86 6.69 -15.84
N SER A 325 3.88 7.12 -15.05
CA SER A 325 3.89 8.43 -14.38
C SER A 325 5.14 8.61 -13.52
N LEU A 326 5.44 7.61 -12.67
CA LEU A 326 6.58 7.67 -11.76
C LEU A 326 7.92 7.70 -12.52
N ALA A 327 8.06 6.94 -13.60
CA ALA A 327 9.26 6.97 -14.45
C ALA A 327 9.49 8.36 -15.06
N LEU A 328 8.44 8.99 -15.59
CA LEU A 328 8.48 10.37 -16.12
C LEU A 328 8.85 11.40 -15.04
N VAL A 329 8.31 11.28 -13.83
CA VAL A 329 8.68 12.14 -12.69
C VAL A 329 10.18 12.02 -12.38
N GLN A 330 10.74 10.80 -12.39
CA GLN A 330 12.18 10.65 -12.16
C GLN A 330 12.99 11.26 -13.30
N MET A 331 12.63 11.02 -14.56
CA MET A 331 13.31 11.64 -15.71
C MET A 331 13.31 13.17 -15.62
N ALA A 332 12.19 13.80 -15.26
CA ALA A 332 12.09 15.24 -15.03
C ALA A 332 13.02 15.72 -13.89
N ARG A 333 13.02 14.99 -12.75
CA ARG A 333 13.88 15.29 -11.59
C ARG A 333 15.37 15.21 -11.91
N PHE A 334 15.78 14.25 -12.75
CA PHE A 334 17.18 14.12 -13.14
C PHE A 334 17.57 15.13 -14.23
N LYS A 335 16.64 15.51 -15.14
CA LYS A 335 16.83 16.56 -16.14
C LYS A 335 17.22 17.89 -15.48
N SER A 336 16.60 18.25 -14.35
CA SER A 336 16.92 19.48 -13.61
C SER A 336 18.22 19.42 -12.80
N LYS A 337 18.73 18.22 -12.49
CA LYS A 337 19.94 18.02 -11.66
C LYS A 337 21.22 17.73 -12.45
N SER A 338 21.13 17.27 -13.70
CA SER A 338 22.27 16.82 -14.48
C SER A 338 23.15 17.99 -14.96
N ARG A 339 24.21 18.33 -14.20
CA ARG A 339 25.25 19.31 -14.58
C ARG A 339 26.53 18.70 -15.14
N ALA A 340 26.68 17.38 -15.11
CA ALA A 340 27.91 16.70 -15.55
C ALA A 340 27.94 16.53 -17.07
N ARG A 341 28.92 17.15 -17.74
CA ARG A 341 29.08 17.14 -19.20
C ARG A 341 29.24 15.73 -19.80
N SER A 342 29.82 14.80 -19.04
CA SER A 342 30.05 13.41 -19.47
C SER A 342 28.79 12.55 -19.57
N MET A 343 27.70 12.93 -18.88
CA MET A 343 26.42 12.21 -18.91
C MET A 343 25.37 12.89 -19.79
N PHE A 344 25.66 14.10 -20.28
CA PHE A 344 24.72 14.93 -21.04
C PHE A 344 24.20 14.21 -22.28
N GLU A 345 25.07 13.67 -23.13
CA GLU A 345 24.66 13.02 -24.39
C GLU A 345 23.79 11.78 -24.15
N LYS A 346 24.16 10.93 -23.18
CA LYS A 346 23.36 9.75 -22.82
C LYS A 346 21.98 10.12 -22.28
N ASN A 347 21.94 11.16 -21.44
CA ASN A 347 20.69 11.67 -20.89
C ASN A 347 19.80 12.28 -21.98
N THR A 348 20.37 13.07 -22.90
CA THR A 348 19.64 13.63 -24.04
C THR A 348 19.04 12.53 -24.90
N LYS A 349 19.82 11.53 -25.30
CA LYS A 349 19.32 10.38 -26.08
C LYS A 349 18.19 9.62 -25.38
N ALA A 350 18.28 9.43 -24.07
CA ALA A 350 17.23 8.78 -23.29
C ALA A 350 15.93 9.61 -23.23
N LEU A 351 16.04 10.94 -23.13
CA LEU A 351 14.87 11.82 -23.14
C LEU A 351 14.23 11.90 -24.54
N GLU A 352 15.04 11.93 -25.59
CA GLU A 352 14.59 11.84 -26.98
C GLU A 352 13.86 10.51 -27.22
N GLN A 353 14.44 9.40 -26.76
CA GLN A 353 13.80 8.08 -26.87
C GLN A 353 12.45 8.05 -26.16
N ALA A 354 12.35 8.55 -24.92
CA ALA A 354 11.09 8.61 -24.21
C ALA A 354 10.04 9.50 -24.91
N SER A 355 10.48 10.57 -25.59
CA SER A 355 9.60 11.43 -26.38
C SER A 355 9.07 10.70 -27.61
N SER A 356 9.95 10.02 -28.35
CA SER A 356 9.58 9.19 -29.50
C SER A 356 8.66 8.03 -29.11
N ASP A 357 8.94 7.34 -28.00
CA ASP A 357 8.09 6.25 -27.52
C ASP A 357 6.70 6.74 -27.12
N THR A 358 6.60 7.95 -26.55
CA THR A 358 5.30 8.55 -26.22
C THR A 358 4.53 8.93 -27.49
N ALA A 359 5.20 9.47 -28.50
CA ALA A 359 4.57 9.76 -29.80
C ALA A 359 4.09 8.48 -30.51
N ASN A 360 4.88 7.40 -30.48
CA ASN A 360 4.47 6.11 -31.02
C ASN A 360 3.30 5.51 -30.26
N PHE A 361 3.30 5.61 -28.93
CA PHE A 361 2.20 5.16 -28.08
C PHE A 361 0.89 5.89 -28.39
N LEU A 362 0.95 7.21 -28.66
CA LEU A 362 -0.22 7.98 -29.10
C LEU A 362 -0.82 7.44 -30.41
N LEU A 363 0.04 7.14 -31.41
CA LEU A 363 -0.41 6.53 -32.66
C LEU A 363 -1.09 5.16 -32.42
N GLY A 364 -0.59 4.39 -31.45
CA GLY A 364 -1.19 3.13 -31.03
C GLY A 364 -2.59 3.28 -30.41
N ILE A 365 -2.81 4.31 -29.58
CA ILE A 365 -4.14 4.60 -29.02
C ILE A 365 -5.10 5.08 -30.11
N HIS A 366 -4.66 5.93 -31.04
CA HIS A 366 -5.52 6.46 -32.10
C HIS A 366 -6.18 5.36 -32.93
N MET A 367 -5.40 4.33 -33.31
CA MET A 367 -5.89 3.16 -34.05
C MET A 367 -6.95 2.35 -33.28
N TRP A 368 -7.02 2.53 -31.96
CA TRP A 368 -7.89 1.77 -31.08
C TRP A 368 -9.30 2.38 -30.95
N GLU A 369 -9.46 3.69 -31.08
CA GLU A 369 -10.76 4.37 -31.00
C GLU A 369 -11.71 3.98 -32.14
N GLU A 370 -11.17 3.66 -33.33
CA GLU A 370 -11.97 3.33 -34.52
C GLU A 370 -12.63 1.93 -34.46
N GLU A 371 -12.24 1.05 -33.53
CA GLU A 371 -12.63 -0.37 -33.52
C GLU A 371 -13.65 -0.81 -32.43
N GLN A 372 -14.16 0.09 -31.58
CA GLN A 372 -14.85 -0.32 -30.34
C GLN A 372 -16.39 -0.28 -30.38
N ASP A 373 -17.01 -1.42 -29.99
CA ASP A 373 -18.37 -1.51 -29.46
C ASP A 373 -18.32 -2.37 -28.18
N GLY A 374 -18.61 -1.79 -26.99
CA GLY A 374 -18.80 -2.59 -25.77
C GLY A 374 -18.35 -2.00 -24.42
N TRP A 375 -17.34 -1.11 -24.37
CA TRP A 375 -16.81 -0.51 -23.12
C TRP A 375 -16.62 1.01 -23.20
N GLU A 376 -17.68 1.73 -23.52
CA GLU A 376 -17.73 3.21 -23.68
C GLU A 376 -16.92 3.99 -22.62
N LYS A 377 -16.96 3.56 -21.35
CA LYS A 377 -16.24 4.24 -20.26
C LYS A 377 -14.74 4.08 -20.30
N LEU A 378 -14.22 2.90 -20.67
CA LEU A 378 -12.78 2.71 -20.83
C LEU A 378 -12.31 3.31 -22.14
N ALA A 379 -13.16 3.24 -23.17
CA ALA A 379 -12.88 3.90 -24.44
C ALA A 379 -12.72 5.41 -24.28
N SER A 380 -13.70 6.04 -23.64
CA SER A 380 -13.62 7.45 -23.25
C SER A 380 -12.41 7.78 -22.37
N LEU A 381 -11.90 6.82 -21.59
CA LEU A 381 -10.74 7.00 -20.72
C LEU A 381 -9.45 7.07 -21.55
N PHE A 382 -9.30 6.17 -22.53
CA PHE A 382 -8.16 6.17 -23.44
C PHE A 382 -8.20 7.36 -24.41
N GLY A 383 -9.37 7.78 -24.90
CA GLY A 383 -9.48 9.01 -25.69
C GLY A 383 -9.12 10.27 -24.91
N GLN A 384 -9.47 10.33 -23.61
CA GLN A 384 -9.01 11.40 -22.73
C GLN A 384 -7.50 11.36 -22.48
N LEU A 385 -6.92 10.17 -22.33
CA LEU A 385 -5.48 9.97 -22.19
C LEU A 385 -4.75 10.44 -23.46
N GLU A 386 -5.19 10.02 -24.63
CA GLU A 386 -4.67 10.42 -25.94
C GLU A 386 -4.70 11.94 -26.10
N GLY A 387 -5.89 12.55 -26.07
CA GLY A 387 -6.02 14.00 -26.26
C GLY A 387 -5.26 14.83 -25.23
N SER A 388 -5.10 14.33 -24.01
CA SER A 388 -4.28 15.01 -22.99
C SER A 388 -2.78 14.84 -23.25
N LEU A 389 -2.33 13.67 -23.66
CA LEU A 389 -0.92 13.39 -23.98
C LEU A 389 -0.46 14.08 -25.26
N GLU A 390 -1.31 14.22 -26.27
CA GLU A 390 -1.01 14.98 -27.49
C GLU A 390 -0.58 16.40 -27.17
N THR A 391 -1.27 17.05 -26.21
CA THR A 391 -0.91 18.41 -25.77
C THR A 391 0.42 18.51 -25.00
N CYS A 392 1.04 17.37 -24.68
CA CYS A 392 2.35 17.28 -24.03
C CYS A 392 3.50 17.05 -25.01
N VAL A 393 3.21 16.71 -26.28
CA VAL A 393 4.19 16.41 -27.32
C VAL A 393 4.27 17.57 -28.30
N HIS A 394 5.45 18.17 -28.44
CA HIS A 394 5.71 19.24 -29.39
C HIS A 394 6.61 18.77 -30.52
N TRP A 395 6.19 18.95 -31.77
CA TRP A 395 7.01 18.62 -32.93
C TRP A 395 7.97 19.77 -33.24
N LYS A 396 9.27 19.48 -33.26
CA LYS A 396 10.32 20.45 -33.55
C LYS A 396 11.04 20.07 -34.83
N SER A 397 11.34 21.06 -35.67
CA SER A 397 12.16 20.88 -36.85
C SER A 397 13.64 21.15 -36.52
N ALA A 398 14.54 20.22 -36.86
CA ALA A 398 15.98 20.46 -36.82
C ALA A 398 16.57 20.45 -38.25
N PRO A 399 17.54 21.33 -38.55
CA PRO A 399 18.28 21.26 -39.82
C PRO A 399 19.16 20.02 -39.84
N VAL A 400 19.13 19.28 -40.95
CA VAL A 400 20.01 18.11 -41.16
C VAL A 400 21.45 18.59 -41.31
N ALA A 401 22.27 18.39 -40.27
CA ALA A 401 23.63 18.90 -40.22
C ALA A 401 24.67 18.12 -41.05
N HIS A 402 24.25 17.14 -41.88
CA HIS A 402 25.16 16.18 -42.51
C HIS A 402 24.94 15.88 -44.00
N LEU A 403 24.15 16.65 -44.74
CA LEU A 403 24.16 16.59 -46.20
C LEU A 403 25.00 17.75 -46.75
N ALA A 404 26.06 17.40 -47.48
CA ALA A 404 27.05 18.31 -48.05
C ALA A 404 26.50 19.14 -49.23
N ASP A 405 25.18 19.19 -49.40
CA ASP A 405 24.52 19.86 -50.52
C ASP A 405 23.65 21.02 -50.00
N PRO A 406 23.99 22.29 -50.30
CA PRO A 406 23.24 23.45 -49.82
C PRO A 406 21.82 23.57 -50.38
N GLU A 407 21.41 22.72 -51.32
CA GLU A 407 20.08 22.75 -51.95
C GLU A 407 19.05 21.77 -51.34
N ASP A 408 19.46 20.75 -50.57
CA ASP A 408 18.55 19.85 -49.85
C ASP A 408 18.49 20.19 -48.35
N LYS A 409 17.76 21.25 -48.02
CA LYS A 409 17.37 21.57 -46.64
C LYS A 409 16.15 20.74 -46.24
N GLU A 410 16.26 19.41 -46.23
CA GLU A 410 15.28 18.59 -45.52
C GLU A 410 15.42 18.87 -44.02
N SER A 411 14.37 19.40 -43.40
CA SER A 411 14.27 19.49 -41.95
C SER A 411 13.64 18.21 -41.42
N TYR A 412 14.27 17.57 -40.44
CA TYR A 412 13.66 16.41 -39.77
C TYR A 412 12.84 16.89 -38.58
N GLU A 413 11.58 16.46 -38.49
CA GLU A 413 10.71 16.69 -37.34
C GLU A 413 10.92 15.62 -36.28
N TYR A 414 11.11 16.04 -35.02
CA TYR A 414 11.23 15.14 -33.87
C TYR A 414 10.33 15.58 -32.73
N PRO A 415 9.78 14.64 -31.95
CA PRO A 415 8.92 14.95 -30.81
C PRO A 415 9.74 15.38 -29.59
N GLU A 416 9.27 16.40 -28.88
CA GLU A 416 9.75 16.78 -27.55
C GLU A 416 8.62 16.66 -26.53
N LEU A 417 8.87 15.94 -25.43
CA LEU A 417 7.89 15.69 -24.38
C LEU A 417 8.03 16.64 -23.18
N GLU A 418 6.89 17.19 -22.73
CA GLU A 418 6.75 17.85 -21.43
C GLU A 418 6.63 16.82 -20.29
N PHE A 419 7.75 16.25 -19.83
CA PHE A 419 7.79 15.16 -18.84
C PHE A 419 6.93 15.38 -17.57
N GLU A 420 6.94 16.58 -16.98
CA GLU A 420 6.16 16.88 -15.77
C GLU A 420 4.65 16.94 -16.03
N ARG A 421 4.24 17.31 -17.25
CA ARG A 421 2.84 17.35 -17.64
C ARG A 421 2.37 15.97 -18.04
N ALA A 422 3.14 15.26 -18.86
CA ALA A 422 2.87 13.88 -19.27
C ALA A 422 2.75 12.95 -18.06
N SER A 423 3.58 13.11 -17.03
CA SER A 423 3.48 12.29 -15.81
C SER A 423 2.15 12.48 -15.08
N LYS A 424 1.60 13.71 -15.04
CA LYS A 424 0.29 13.99 -14.46
C LYS A 424 -0.82 13.35 -15.29
N VAL A 425 -0.72 13.41 -16.63
CA VAL A 425 -1.70 12.79 -17.52
C VAL A 425 -1.79 11.27 -17.28
N PHE A 426 -0.66 10.57 -17.17
CA PHE A 426 -0.66 9.14 -16.82
C PHE A 426 -1.23 8.86 -15.43
N LEU A 427 -0.95 9.72 -14.45
CA LEU A 427 -1.49 9.59 -13.09
C LEU A 427 -3.01 9.78 -13.06
N ASP A 428 -3.53 10.77 -13.79
CA ASP A 428 -4.97 11.05 -13.91
C ASP A 428 -5.70 9.89 -14.61
N ALA A 429 -5.09 9.29 -15.62
CA ALA A 429 -5.59 8.07 -16.24
C ALA A 429 -5.62 6.89 -15.24
N ALA A 430 -4.57 6.72 -14.42
CA ALA A 430 -4.56 5.70 -13.36
C ALA A 430 -5.69 5.93 -12.33
N VAL A 431 -5.94 7.17 -11.92
CA VAL A 431 -7.06 7.54 -11.03
C VAL A 431 -8.41 7.17 -11.65
N SER A 432 -8.55 7.41 -12.94
CA SER A 432 -9.77 7.12 -13.68
C SER A 432 -10.00 5.61 -13.78
N VAL A 433 -8.95 4.80 -14.00
CA VAL A 433 -9.03 3.34 -13.97
C VAL A 433 -9.44 2.83 -12.57
N GLU A 434 -8.85 3.35 -11.49
CA GLU A 434 -9.24 2.98 -10.13
C GLU A 434 -10.69 3.36 -9.80
N SER A 435 -11.14 4.52 -10.29
CA SER A 435 -12.53 4.97 -10.14
C SER A 435 -13.50 4.06 -10.89
N LEU A 436 -13.12 3.58 -12.09
CA LEU A 436 -13.90 2.60 -12.85
C LEU A 436 -13.96 1.24 -12.13
N LEU A 437 -12.83 0.77 -11.59
CA LEU A 437 -12.77 -0.47 -10.80
C LEU A 437 -13.68 -0.38 -9.56
N GLU A 438 -13.65 0.73 -8.83
CA GLU A 438 -14.52 0.99 -7.67
C GLU A 438 -16.00 0.93 -8.06
N LYS A 439 -16.37 1.55 -9.19
CA LYS A 439 -17.74 1.52 -9.72
C LYS A 439 -18.18 0.11 -10.10
N LEU A 440 -17.38 -0.61 -10.89
CA LEU A 440 -17.71 -1.98 -11.32
C LEU A 440 -17.85 -2.93 -10.13
N LEU A 441 -17.03 -2.75 -9.09
CA LEU A 441 -17.13 -3.52 -7.86
C LEU A 441 -18.43 -3.21 -7.10
N SER A 442 -18.80 -1.94 -7.01
CA SER A 442 -20.05 -1.50 -6.37
C SER A 442 -21.28 -2.04 -7.11
N ASP A 443 -21.27 -1.97 -8.45
CA ASP A 443 -22.35 -2.51 -9.30
C ASP A 443 -22.48 -4.04 -9.12
N LYS A 444 -21.35 -4.75 -9.02
CA LYS A 444 -21.32 -6.19 -8.75
C LYS A 444 -21.92 -6.51 -7.37
N GLU A 445 -21.55 -5.76 -6.33
CA GLU A 445 -22.07 -5.94 -4.97
C GLU A 445 -23.57 -5.68 -4.90
N LEU A 446 -24.05 -4.63 -5.57
CA LEU A 446 -25.48 -4.32 -5.67
C LEU A 446 -26.25 -5.43 -6.37
N THR A 447 -25.72 -5.94 -7.50
CA THR A 447 -26.35 -7.04 -8.25
C THR A 447 -26.50 -8.30 -7.37
N LEU A 448 -25.47 -8.63 -6.58
CA LEU A 448 -25.51 -9.76 -5.65
C LEU A 448 -26.52 -9.56 -4.52
N GLN A 449 -26.67 -8.33 -4.01
CA GLN A 449 -27.68 -8.00 -3.00
C GLN A 449 -29.10 -8.15 -3.57
N THR A 450 -29.35 -7.66 -4.78
CA THR A 450 -30.66 -7.80 -5.45
C THR A 450 -31.00 -9.27 -5.69
N LEU A 451 -30.06 -10.07 -6.20
CA LEU A 451 -30.26 -11.51 -6.39
C LEU A 451 -30.55 -12.24 -5.07
N GLY A 452 -29.84 -11.91 -3.99
CA GLY A 452 -30.11 -12.47 -2.66
C GLY A 452 -31.48 -12.07 -2.11
N GLN A 453 -31.95 -10.86 -2.41
CA GLN A 453 -33.31 -10.41 -2.09
C GLN A 453 -34.36 -11.14 -2.94
N GLU A 454 -34.10 -11.40 -4.23
CA GLU A 454 -34.99 -12.17 -5.10
C GLU A 454 -35.11 -13.63 -4.67
N GLU A 455 -34.01 -14.29 -4.28
CA GLU A 455 -34.04 -15.65 -3.73
C GLU A 455 -34.81 -15.71 -2.40
N TYR A 456 -34.63 -14.70 -1.54
CA TYR A 456 -35.38 -14.57 -0.29
C TYR A 456 -36.88 -14.37 -0.53
N LEU A 457 -37.26 -13.49 -1.47
CA LEU A 457 -38.66 -13.25 -1.85
C LEU A 457 -39.28 -14.47 -2.53
N SER A 458 -38.55 -15.15 -3.41
CA SER A 458 -38.99 -16.39 -4.08
C SER A 458 -39.20 -17.52 -3.08
N SER A 459 -38.33 -17.65 -2.07
CA SER A 459 -38.48 -18.58 -0.95
C SER A 459 -39.70 -18.24 -0.08
N MET A 460 -40.01 -16.95 0.11
CA MET A 460 -41.18 -16.49 0.85
C MET A 460 -42.48 -16.75 0.08
N MET A 461 -42.51 -16.48 -1.23
CA MET A 461 -43.66 -16.75 -2.10
C MET A 461 -43.90 -18.24 -2.29
N GLY A 462 -42.85 -19.06 -2.39
CA GLY A 462 -42.98 -20.53 -2.42
C GLY A 462 -43.55 -21.15 -1.15
N ARG A 463 -43.57 -20.39 -0.03
CA ARG A 463 -44.22 -20.78 1.24
C ARG A 463 -45.66 -20.27 1.37
N MET A 464 -46.12 -19.41 0.47
CA MET A 464 -47.52 -19.01 0.39
C MET A 464 -48.29 -20.03 -0.46
N ASN A 465 -48.76 -21.10 0.17
CA ASN A 465 -49.74 -22.01 -0.46
C ASN A 465 -51.06 -21.26 -0.67
N LEU A 466 -51.35 -20.90 -1.92
CA LEU A 466 -52.69 -20.51 -2.38
C LEU A 466 -53.55 -21.77 -2.52
N ALA A 467 -53.92 -22.41 -1.42
CA ALA A 467 -55.02 -23.36 -1.43
C ALA A 467 -56.35 -22.57 -1.26
N PRO A 468 -57.34 -22.76 -2.15
CA PRO A 468 -58.64 -22.09 -2.01
C PRO A 468 -59.35 -22.62 -0.75
N PRO A 469 -60.15 -21.77 -0.06
CA PRO A 469 -60.80 -22.14 1.19
C PRO A 469 -61.78 -23.29 0.92
N THR A 470 -61.50 -24.45 1.51
CA THR A 470 -62.41 -25.59 1.45
C THR A 470 -63.59 -25.29 2.36
N VAL A 471 -64.77 -25.12 1.76
CA VAL A 471 -66.05 -24.97 2.47
C VAL A 471 -66.34 -26.28 3.22
N PHE A 472 -66.39 -26.20 4.55
CA PHE A 472 -66.82 -27.30 5.40
C PHE A 472 -68.32 -27.53 5.24
N VAL A 473 -68.71 -28.69 4.69
CA VAL A 473 -70.04 -29.27 4.86
C VAL A 473 -69.91 -30.39 5.90
N GLN A 474 -70.56 -30.21 7.05
CA GLN A 474 -70.65 -31.25 8.09
C GLN A 474 -71.63 -32.36 7.67
N PRO A 475 -71.32 -33.61 8.01
CA PRO A 475 -72.34 -34.60 8.34
C PRO A 475 -72.34 -34.94 9.85
N ILE A 476 -73.57 -35.16 10.31
CA ILE A 476 -74.06 -35.47 11.66
C ILE A 476 -73.50 -36.83 12.18
N PRO A 477 -73.33 -37.01 13.51
CA PRO A 477 -72.65 -38.15 14.08
C PRO A 477 -73.58 -39.36 14.27
N GLN A 478 -73.02 -40.57 14.09
CA GLN A 478 -73.60 -41.79 14.66
C GLN A 478 -72.67 -42.38 15.73
N VAL A 479 -73.30 -42.67 16.86
CA VAL A 479 -72.78 -43.27 18.08
C VAL A 479 -73.02 -44.78 18.00
N SER A 480 -71.98 -45.59 18.27
CA SER A 480 -72.05 -46.73 19.21
C SER A 480 -70.71 -47.46 19.33
N GLU A 481 -70.17 -47.41 20.54
CA GLU A 481 -69.23 -48.28 21.27
C GLU A 481 -69.56 -49.81 21.21
N PRO A 482 -68.82 -50.78 21.86
CA PRO A 482 -67.67 -50.66 22.80
C PRO A 482 -66.57 -51.79 22.79
N TYR A 483 -65.57 -51.61 23.69
CA TYR A 483 -64.73 -52.59 24.44
C TYR A 483 -63.75 -53.57 23.75
N SER A 484 -62.44 -53.48 24.08
CA SER A 484 -61.74 -54.43 24.99
C SER A 484 -60.20 -54.26 25.02
N TYR A 485 -59.61 -54.70 26.15
CA TYR A 485 -58.22 -54.60 26.62
C TYR A 485 -57.28 -55.69 26.09
N ASN A 486 -55.97 -55.39 25.95
CA ASN A 486 -54.79 -56.11 26.55
C ASN A 486 -53.48 -55.74 25.83
N THR A 487 -52.50 -55.11 26.49
CA THR A 487 -51.30 -55.65 27.22
C THR A 487 -50.31 -56.48 26.39
N SER A 488 -49.06 -55.97 26.25
CA SER A 488 -47.82 -56.73 26.51
C SER A 488 -46.54 -55.86 26.41
N ARG A 489 -45.80 -55.82 27.53
CA ARG A 489 -44.36 -55.51 27.73
C ARG A 489 -43.50 -56.77 27.38
N PRO A 490 -42.16 -56.87 27.64
CA PRO A 490 -41.04 -55.92 27.78
C PRO A 490 -39.70 -56.40 27.12
N THR A 491 -38.60 -55.64 27.29
CA THR A 491 -37.21 -56.00 27.76
C THR A 491 -36.20 -55.03 27.10
N LYS A 492 -35.33 -54.23 27.75
CA LYS A 492 -34.34 -54.31 28.85
C LYS A 492 -33.12 -55.21 28.61
N ARG A 493 -31.95 -54.59 28.36
CA ARG A 493 -30.61 -54.78 29.00
C ARG A 493 -29.61 -53.78 28.33
N LEU A 494 -28.93 -52.85 29.02
CA LEU A 494 -27.80 -52.96 29.98
C LEU A 494 -26.69 -53.89 29.44
N GLY A 495 -25.40 -53.55 29.37
CA GLY A 495 -24.58 -52.42 29.82
C GLY A 495 -23.17 -52.61 29.21
N LEU A 496 -22.35 -51.56 29.20
CA LEU A 496 -21.24 -51.36 30.14
C LEU A 496 -19.86 -51.88 29.64
N SER A 497 -19.01 -50.89 29.36
CA SER A 497 -17.64 -50.71 29.90
C SER A 497 -16.40 -51.43 29.33
N ARG A 498 -15.38 -50.56 29.07
CA ARG A 498 -13.93 -50.67 29.41
C ARG A 498 -13.11 -51.60 28.49
N LEU A 499 -11.81 -51.44 28.19
CA LEU A 499 -10.71 -50.56 28.62
C LEU A 499 -9.45 -50.89 27.78
N PHE A 500 -8.48 -49.95 27.72
CA PHE A 500 -7.02 -50.09 27.48
C PHE A 500 -6.53 -50.71 26.14
N GLY A 501 -5.40 -50.31 25.54
CA GLY A 501 -4.36 -49.34 25.89
C GLY A 501 -3.10 -49.54 25.01
N ARG A 502 -2.27 -48.49 24.93
CA ARG A 502 -0.81 -48.44 24.64
C ARG A 502 -0.22 -49.22 23.44
N ARG A 503 0.45 -48.47 22.55
CA ARG A 503 1.93 -48.30 22.57
C ARG A 503 2.29 -46.91 22.10
#